data_AF-A0A7R9TTB7-F1
#
_entry.id   AF-A0A7R9TTB7-F1
#
_cell.length_a   1.000
_cell.length_b   1.000
_cell.length_c   1.000
_cell.angle_alpha   90.00
_cell.angle_beta   90.00
_cell.angle_gamma   90.00
#
_symmetry.space_group_name_H-M   'P 1'
#
loop_
_entity.id
_entity.type
_entity.pdbx_description
1 polymer ?
#
loop_
_entity_poly.entity_id
_entity_poly.type
_entity_poly.pdbx_seq_one_letter_code
_entity_poly.pdbx_strand_id
1 'polypeptide(L)'
;GTSSRQEGLRDEGLDLRRRKEVVRKVMKQLLAALKKLDAAGIVHRDVKPANLLLGSRGRLRVIDMGAAADLRAQVNFNPDQGFFDPVYSPPELLCVPKKTPRATVPAIATLASPVLYGAFLPGCFDTFSAGLVLLQLAIPQLKNREALQRWRQRALDRCGGDLREARRSGMMDGFDTEILDANGGAGWALAETLIAPRGSLWRGRATASEALRSRFINLPF
;
A
#
# COMPACT_ATOMS: atom_id res chain seq x y z
N GLY A 1 1.06 -2.71 -45.55
CA GLY A 1 0.16 -3.44 -44.63
C GLY A 1 0.88 -4.08 -43.46
N THR A 2 1.93 -4.88 -43.71
CA THR A 2 2.68 -5.65 -42.69
C THR A 2 3.69 -4.83 -41.87
N SER A 3 4.33 -3.80 -42.45
CA SER A 3 5.31 -2.94 -41.75
C SER A 3 4.67 -2.10 -40.63
N SER A 4 3.55 -1.42 -40.93
CA SER A 4 2.85 -0.53 -39.99
C SER A 4 2.24 -1.25 -38.78
N ARG A 5 1.91 -2.55 -38.92
CA ARG A 5 1.38 -3.38 -37.82
C ARG A 5 2.50 -3.89 -36.91
N GLN A 6 3.69 -4.15 -37.45
CA GLN A 6 4.86 -4.52 -36.64
C GLN A 6 5.48 -3.34 -35.90
N GLU A 7 5.41 -2.13 -36.46
CA GLU A 7 5.82 -0.89 -35.79
C GLU A 7 4.89 -0.56 -34.61
N GLY A 8 3.57 -0.62 -34.80
CA GLY A 8 2.60 -0.38 -33.71
C GLY A 8 2.77 -1.35 -32.52
N LEU A 9 2.98 -2.64 -32.79
CA LEU A 9 3.23 -3.65 -31.73
C LEU A 9 4.55 -3.41 -30.98
N ARG A 10 5.57 -2.84 -31.64
CA ARG A 10 6.85 -2.49 -31.01
C ARG A 10 6.70 -1.27 -30.10
N ASP A 11 5.96 -0.25 -30.55
CA ASP A 11 5.72 0.97 -29.76
C ASP A 11 4.84 0.72 -28.54
N GLU A 12 3.79 -0.11 -28.66
CA GLU A 12 2.97 -0.55 -27.54
C GLU A 12 3.79 -1.34 -26.51
N GLY A 13 4.65 -2.25 -26.97
CA GLY A 13 5.56 -3.01 -26.10
C GLY A 13 6.56 -2.13 -25.36
N LEU A 14 7.06 -1.07 -26.00
CA LEU A 14 7.97 -0.09 -25.40
C LEU A 14 7.24 0.77 -24.35
N ASP A 15 6.02 1.22 -24.62
CA ASP A 15 5.20 1.97 -23.65
C ASP A 15 4.92 1.14 -22.40
N LEU A 16 4.49 -0.11 -22.58
CA LEU A 16 4.20 -1.01 -21.47
C LEU A 16 5.43 -1.27 -20.60
N ARG A 17 6.60 -1.54 -21.20
CA ARG A 17 7.86 -1.71 -20.47
C ARG A 17 8.19 -0.47 -19.65
N ARG A 18 8.04 0.72 -20.23
CA ARG A 18 8.28 1.99 -19.55
C ARG A 18 7.32 2.20 -18.39
N ARG A 19 6.02 1.96 -18.58
CA ARG A 19 5.00 2.04 -17.52
C ARG A 19 5.32 1.08 -16.37
N LYS A 20 5.63 -0.19 -16.67
CA LYS A 20 6.04 -1.20 -15.67
C LYS A 20 7.25 -0.73 -14.86
N GLU A 21 8.24 -0.13 -15.51
CA GLU A 21 9.41 0.42 -14.84
C GLU A 21 9.10 1.61 -13.94
N VAL A 22 8.22 2.51 -14.37
CA VAL A 22 7.77 3.63 -13.55
C VAL A 22 7.04 3.13 -12.30
N VAL A 23 6.06 2.23 -12.45
CA VAL A 23 5.30 1.66 -11.33
C VAL A 23 6.24 1.01 -10.32
N ARG A 24 7.18 0.19 -10.79
CA ARG A 24 8.17 -0.46 -9.93
C ARG A 24 9.06 0.54 -9.19
N LYS A 25 9.58 1.56 -9.89
CA LYS A 25 10.44 2.60 -9.30
C LYS A 25 9.71 3.39 -8.23
N VAL A 26 8.45 3.75 -8.49
CA VAL A 26 7.59 4.45 -7.52
C VAL A 26 7.34 3.57 -6.30
N MET A 27 6.92 2.31 -6.50
CA MET A 27 6.64 1.39 -5.40
C MET A 27 7.88 1.06 -4.56
N LYS A 28 9.04 0.89 -5.19
CA LYS A 28 10.31 0.66 -4.48
C LYS A 28 10.65 1.84 -3.57
N GLN A 29 10.49 3.08 -4.06
CA GLN A 29 10.76 4.27 -3.26
C GLN A 29 9.73 4.49 -2.16
N LEU A 30 8.44 4.26 -2.45
CA LEU A 30 7.38 4.33 -1.44
C LEU A 30 7.63 3.34 -0.31
N LEU A 31 7.82 2.05 -0.62
CA LEU A 31 8.09 1.03 0.39
C LEU A 31 9.40 1.30 1.16
N ALA A 32 10.42 1.86 0.50
CA ALA A 32 11.64 2.28 1.19
C ALA A 32 11.40 3.45 2.16
N ALA A 33 10.55 4.41 1.82
CA ALA A 33 10.15 5.50 2.72
C ALA A 33 9.34 4.95 3.91
N LEU A 34 8.36 4.08 3.66
CA LEU A 34 7.56 3.45 4.70
C LEU A 34 8.40 2.59 5.64
N LYS A 35 9.38 1.84 5.12
CA LYS A 35 10.34 1.10 5.95
C LYS A 35 11.12 2.03 6.90
N LYS A 36 11.46 3.24 6.46
CA LYS A 36 12.17 4.22 7.31
C LYS A 36 11.27 4.80 8.40
N LEU A 37 10.01 5.12 8.06
CA LEU A 37 9.02 5.56 9.05
C LEU A 37 8.76 4.45 10.08
N ASP A 38 8.58 3.23 9.61
CA ASP A 38 8.34 2.05 10.45
C ASP A 38 9.52 1.78 11.40
N ALA A 39 10.75 1.85 10.90
CA ALA A 39 11.96 1.75 11.72
C ALA A 39 12.10 2.90 12.74
N ALA A 40 11.54 4.06 12.42
CA ALA A 40 11.44 5.19 13.34
C ALA A 40 10.20 5.10 14.26
N GLY A 41 9.42 4.02 14.23
CA GLY A 41 8.22 3.88 15.07
C GLY A 41 7.08 4.83 14.71
N ILE A 42 7.11 5.40 13.49
CA ILE A 42 6.13 6.34 12.96
C ILE A 42 5.24 5.60 11.95
N VAL A 43 3.93 5.74 12.10
CA VAL A 43 2.94 5.35 11.09
C VAL A 43 2.36 6.60 10.47
N HIS A 44 2.39 6.70 9.14
CA HIS A 44 1.91 7.88 8.43
C HIS A 44 0.39 8.03 8.48
N ARG A 45 -0.33 6.92 8.29
CA ARG A 45 -1.80 6.80 8.31
C ARG A 45 -2.59 7.50 7.20
N ASP A 46 -1.95 8.22 6.29
CA ASP A 46 -2.61 8.91 5.18
C ASP A 46 -1.78 8.79 3.88
N VAL A 47 -1.26 7.58 3.63
CA VAL A 47 -0.51 7.29 2.41
C VAL A 47 -1.49 7.23 1.23
N LYS A 48 -1.38 8.19 0.31
CA LYS A 48 -2.22 8.30 -0.90
C LYS A 48 -1.49 9.10 -1.96
N PRO A 49 -1.88 9.04 -3.25
CA PRO A 49 -1.16 9.73 -4.32
C PRO A 49 -0.95 11.24 -4.07
N ALA A 50 -1.93 11.92 -3.46
CA ALA A 50 -1.82 13.35 -3.13
C ALA A 50 -0.68 13.67 -2.15
N ASN A 51 -0.27 12.69 -1.33
CA ASN A 51 0.80 12.82 -0.34
C ASN A 51 2.14 12.25 -0.85
N LEU A 52 2.24 11.93 -2.16
CA LEU A 52 3.45 11.42 -2.80
C LEU A 52 3.96 12.43 -3.84
N LEU A 53 4.99 13.19 -3.50
CA LEU A 53 5.61 14.12 -4.44
C LEU A 53 6.73 13.44 -5.23
N LEU A 54 6.68 13.58 -6.56
CA LEU A 54 7.75 13.14 -7.45
C LEU A 54 8.59 14.35 -7.89
N GLY A 55 9.84 14.41 -7.43
CA GLY A 55 10.77 15.47 -7.83
C GLY A 55 11.37 15.27 -9.22
N SER A 56 12.03 16.30 -9.74
CA SER A 56 12.63 16.38 -11.09
C SER A 56 13.64 15.29 -11.44
N ARG A 57 14.20 14.59 -10.43
CA ARG A 57 15.12 13.43 -10.61
C ARG A 57 14.43 12.08 -10.39
N GLY A 58 13.11 12.02 -10.48
CA GLY A 58 12.33 10.81 -10.20
C GLY A 58 12.39 10.35 -8.75
N ARG A 59 12.79 11.25 -7.83
CA ARG A 59 12.84 10.96 -6.39
C ARG A 59 11.48 11.19 -5.78
N LEU A 60 10.90 10.14 -5.21
CA LEU A 60 9.65 10.20 -4.47
C LEU A 60 9.92 10.69 -3.05
N ARG A 61 9.05 11.60 -2.57
CA ARG A 61 8.98 12.04 -1.18
C ARG A 61 7.56 11.85 -0.68
N VAL A 62 7.45 11.26 0.51
CA VAL A 62 6.19 11.18 1.23
C VAL A 62 6.05 12.46 2.07
N ILE A 63 4.89 13.11 1.99
CA ILE A 63 4.60 14.38 2.66
C ILE A 63 3.34 14.27 3.53
N ASP A 64 3.03 15.33 4.26
CA ASP A 64 1.85 15.44 5.13
C ASP A 64 1.83 14.44 6.31
N MET A 65 2.48 14.85 7.39
CA MET A 65 2.51 14.11 8.65
C MET A 65 1.42 14.56 9.63
N GLY A 66 0.42 15.33 9.18
CA GLY A 66 -0.67 15.80 10.05
C GLY A 66 -1.50 14.64 10.62
N ALA A 67 -1.54 13.53 9.90
CA ALA A 67 -2.19 12.29 10.33
C ALA A 67 -1.22 11.30 11.00
N ALA A 68 0.07 11.60 11.17
CA ALA A 68 1.01 10.60 11.66
C ALA A 68 0.74 10.17 13.11
N ALA A 69 1.14 8.96 13.47
CA ALA A 69 1.20 8.47 14.85
C ALA A 69 2.66 8.14 15.21
N ASP A 70 3.18 8.73 16.29
CA ASP A 70 4.46 8.32 16.87
C ASP A 70 4.20 7.40 18.06
N LEU A 71 4.45 6.11 17.83
CA LEU A 71 4.18 5.08 18.83
C LEU A 71 5.30 4.96 19.88
N ARG A 72 6.49 5.54 19.63
CA ARG A 72 7.59 5.62 20.62
C ARG A 72 7.29 6.63 21.73
N ALA A 73 6.63 7.72 21.36
CA ALA A 73 6.12 8.70 22.31
C ALA A 73 4.76 8.28 22.89
N GLN A 74 4.19 7.13 22.45
CA GLN A 74 2.80 6.74 22.70
C GLN A 74 1.81 7.90 22.49
N VAL A 75 2.11 8.76 21.50
CA VAL A 75 1.11 9.65 20.91
C VAL A 75 0.23 8.76 20.05
N ASN A 76 -0.55 7.97 20.77
CA ASN A 76 -1.47 7.01 20.22
C ASN A 76 -2.80 7.73 20.19
N PHE A 77 -3.04 8.36 19.05
CA PHE A 77 -4.31 8.35 18.38
C PHE A 77 -5.55 8.49 19.28
N ASN A 78 -6.20 9.64 19.16
CA ASN A 78 -7.61 9.76 19.49
C ASN A 78 -8.45 9.24 18.29
N PRO A 79 -9.23 8.15 18.45
CA PRO A 79 -10.14 7.64 17.41
C PRO A 79 -11.16 8.66 16.90
N ASP A 80 -11.44 9.68 17.70
CA ASP A 80 -12.39 10.75 17.36
C ASP A 80 -11.70 11.94 16.66
N GLN A 81 -10.37 11.91 16.51
CA GLN A 81 -9.57 12.90 15.78
C GLN A 81 -8.75 12.20 14.70
N GLY A 82 -9.36 11.99 13.54
CA GLY A 82 -8.72 11.29 12.42
C GLY A 82 -8.91 12.02 11.10
N PHE A 83 -8.04 12.98 10.80
CA PHE A 83 -7.80 13.45 9.43
C PHE A 83 -7.06 12.35 8.66
N PHE A 84 -7.76 11.32 8.18
CA PHE A 84 -7.18 10.35 7.23
C PHE A 84 -8.18 10.03 6.13
N ASP A 85 -7.69 9.67 4.93
CA ASP A 85 -8.58 9.33 3.82
C ASP A 85 -9.12 7.89 3.96
N PRO A 86 -10.44 7.69 4.17
CA PRO A 86 -11.01 6.36 4.35
C PRO A 86 -10.85 5.47 3.12
N VAL A 87 -10.67 6.04 1.91
CA VAL A 87 -10.49 5.26 0.67
C VAL A 87 -9.16 4.51 0.64
N TYR A 88 -8.12 5.05 1.28
CA TYR A 88 -6.79 4.43 1.35
C TYR A 88 -6.53 3.70 2.67
N SER A 89 -7.42 3.84 3.65
CA SER A 89 -7.25 3.28 4.99
C SER A 89 -7.67 1.81 5.07
N PRO A 90 -6.95 0.97 5.83
CA PRO A 90 -7.35 -0.42 6.05
C PRO A 90 -8.65 -0.55 6.86
N PRO A 91 -9.39 -1.66 6.75
CA PRO A 91 -10.69 -1.83 7.40
C PRO A 91 -10.64 -1.80 8.92
N GLU A 92 -9.51 -2.17 9.53
CA GLU A 92 -9.35 -2.10 10.99
C GLU A 92 -9.28 -0.68 11.54
N LEU A 93 -8.99 0.33 10.70
CA LEU A 93 -8.88 1.78 11.00
C LEU A 93 -7.91 2.17 12.13
N LEU A 94 -7.34 1.20 12.84
CA LEU A 94 -6.48 1.35 13.99
C LEU A 94 -5.11 0.72 13.72
N CYS A 95 -4.04 1.34 14.22
CA CYS A 95 -2.68 0.80 14.12
C CYS A 95 -2.41 -0.31 15.15
N VAL A 96 -3.12 -0.28 16.28
CA VAL A 96 -3.07 -1.27 17.37
C VAL A 96 -4.49 -1.60 17.85
N PRO A 97 -4.73 -2.73 18.51
CA PRO A 97 -6.05 -3.07 19.04
C PRO A 97 -6.64 -1.96 19.93
N LYS A 98 -7.95 -1.74 19.84
CA LYS A 98 -8.67 -0.77 20.70
C LYS A 98 -8.48 -1.04 22.20
N LYS A 99 -8.28 -2.31 22.58
CA LYS A 99 -8.06 -2.75 23.96
C LYS A 99 -6.62 -2.57 24.45
N THR A 100 -5.70 -2.09 23.61
CA THR A 100 -4.33 -1.85 24.02
C THR A 100 -4.30 -0.79 25.13
N PRO A 101 -3.77 -1.10 26.32
CA PRO A 101 -3.72 -0.16 27.42
C PRO A 101 -2.97 1.11 27.01
N ARG A 102 -3.55 2.27 27.32
CA ARG A 102 -2.83 3.54 27.20
C ARG A 102 -1.98 3.71 28.45
N ALA A 103 -0.67 3.87 28.27
CA ALA A 103 0.19 4.23 29.38
C ALA A 103 -0.20 5.62 29.91
N THR A 104 -0.31 5.72 31.24
CA THR A 104 -0.68 6.97 31.92
C THR A 104 0.48 7.94 32.07
N VAL A 105 1.73 7.46 31.94
CA VAL A 105 2.95 8.26 32.05
C VAL A 105 3.90 8.01 30.87
N PRO A 106 4.58 9.05 30.35
CA PRO A 106 5.44 8.95 29.17
C PRO A 106 6.55 7.87 29.27
N ALA A 107 7.15 7.68 30.44
CA ALA A 107 8.22 6.71 30.62
C ALA A 107 7.76 5.25 30.40
N ILE A 108 6.62 4.86 30.98
CA ILE A 108 6.01 3.53 30.76
C ILE A 108 5.63 3.36 29.30
N ALA A 109 5.14 4.44 28.70
CA ALA A 109 4.78 4.52 27.31
C ALA A 109 5.97 4.16 26.38
N THR A 110 7.11 4.81 26.60
CA THR A 110 8.35 4.56 25.85
C THR A 110 8.86 3.14 26.07
N LEU A 111 8.77 2.60 27.30
CA LEU A 111 9.19 1.23 27.61
C LEU A 111 8.30 0.16 26.95
N ALA A 112 6.99 0.39 26.88
CA ALA A 112 6.05 -0.55 26.26
C ALA A 112 6.07 -0.52 24.72
N SER A 113 6.50 0.61 24.14
CA SER A 113 6.45 0.83 22.68
C SER A 113 7.09 -0.29 21.86
N PRO A 114 8.34 -0.75 22.10
CA PRO A 114 8.94 -1.82 21.29
C PRO A 114 8.14 -3.13 21.32
N VAL A 115 7.57 -3.47 22.47
CA VAL A 115 6.74 -4.67 22.64
C VAL A 115 5.46 -4.56 21.82
N LEU A 116 4.77 -3.42 21.91
CA LEU A 116 3.55 -3.16 21.12
C LEU A 116 3.85 -3.14 19.62
N TYR A 117 4.99 -2.59 19.23
CA TYR A 117 5.40 -2.50 17.83
C TYR A 117 5.68 -3.90 17.24
N GLY A 118 6.41 -4.76 17.97
CA GLY A 118 6.64 -6.14 17.56
C GLY A 118 5.38 -7.00 17.61
N ALA A 119 4.51 -6.77 18.60
CA ALA A 119 3.27 -7.52 18.76
C ALA A 119 2.24 -7.19 17.68
N PHE A 120 2.12 -5.91 17.26
CA PHE A 120 1.03 -5.46 16.41
C PHE A 120 1.46 -4.87 15.07
N LEU A 121 2.75 -4.85 14.71
CA LEU A 121 3.25 -4.41 13.40
C LEU A 121 2.47 -3.21 12.82
N PRO A 122 2.45 -2.07 13.52
CA PRO A 122 1.54 -0.97 13.19
C PRO A 122 1.86 -0.31 11.85
N GLY A 123 3.11 -0.38 11.37
CA GLY A 123 3.47 0.05 10.01
C GLY A 123 2.77 -0.72 8.88
N CYS A 124 2.16 -1.88 9.17
CA CYS A 124 1.29 -2.57 8.21
C CYS A 124 -0.01 -1.79 7.90
N PHE A 125 -0.32 -0.72 8.64
CA PHE A 125 -1.37 0.21 8.25
C PHE A 125 -1.02 0.88 6.90
N ASP A 126 0.19 1.44 6.80
CA ASP A 126 0.64 2.16 5.61
C ASP A 126 0.91 1.23 4.42
N THR A 127 1.28 -0.04 4.66
CA THR A 127 1.48 -0.99 3.56
C THR A 127 0.17 -1.37 2.86
N PHE A 128 -0.96 -1.37 3.57
CA PHE A 128 -2.28 -1.50 2.94
C PHE A 128 -2.53 -0.36 1.96
N SER A 129 -2.32 0.87 2.41
CA SER A 129 -2.48 2.07 1.59
C SER A 129 -1.53 2.05 0.38
N ALA A 130 -0.29 1.61 0.56
CA ALA A 130 0.67 1.41 -0.53
C ALA A 130 0.19 0.37 -1.55
N GLY A 131 -0.50 -0.69 -1.11
CA GLY A 131 -1.13 -1.67 -2.00
C GLY A 131 -2.20 -1.04 -2.88
N LEU A 132 -3.04 -0.16 -2.33
CA LEU A 132 -4.04 0.58 -3.13
C LEU A 132 -3.39 1.54 -4.11
N VAL A 133 -2.30 2.21 -3.71
CA VAL A 133 -1.50 3.03 -4.63
C VAL A 133 -0.92 2.19 -5.78
N LEU A 134 -0.43 0.97 -5.50
CA LEU A 134 0.03 0.04 -6.54
C LEU A 134 -1.09 -0.29 -7.53
N LEU A 135 -2.30 -0.59 -7.05
CA LEU A 135 -3.43 -0.88 -7.93
C LEU A 135 -3.77 0.32 -8.83
N GLN A 136 -3.81 1.54 -8.30
CA GLN A 136 -4.08 2.74 -9.12
C GLN A 136 -2.99 3.04 -10.15
N LEU A 137 -1.72 2.81 -9.78
CA LEU A 137 -0.60 3.00 -10.70
C LEU A 137 -0.61 1.95 -11.82
N ALA A 138 -1.06 0.73 -11.52
CA ALA A 138 -1.04 -0.39 -12.45
C ALA A 138 -2.30 -0.49 -13.32
N ILE A 139 -3.44 -0.01 -12.83
CA ILE A 139 -4.77 -0.19 -13.45
C ILE A 139 -5.35 1.17 -13.82
N PRO A 140 -5.31 1.57 -15.11
CA PRO A 140 -5.78 2.87 -15.57
C PRO A 140 -7.22 3.22 -15.19
N GLN A 141 -8.09 2.21 -15.10
CA GLN A 141 -9.50 2.38 -14.73
C GLN A 141 -9.68 2.77 -13.24
N LEU A 142 -8.68 2.54 -12.39
CA LEU A 142 -8.69 2.90 -10.96
C LEU A 142 -7.96 4.21 -10.65
N LYS A 143 -7.46 4.92 -11.67
CA LYS A 143 -6.59 6.10 -11.49
C LYS A 143 -7.21 7.25 -10.68
N ASN A 144 -8.54 7.37 -10.68
CA ASN A 144 -9.25 8.40 -9.92
C ASN A 144 -9.80 7.84 -8.61
N ARG A 145 -9.92 8.74 -7.61
CA ARG A 145 -10.31 8.38 -6.25
C ARG A 145 -11.71 7.77 -6.21
N GLU A 146 -12.63 8.28 -7.02
CA GLU A 146 -14.04 7.85 -7.07
C GLU A 146 -14.19 6.45 -7.67
N ALA A 147 -13.43 6.14 -8.72
CA ALA A 147 -13.39 4.80 -9.30
C ALA A 147 -12.76 3.79 -8.34
N LEU A 148 -11.65 4.16 -7.69
CA LEU A 148 -11.06 3.32 -6.64
C LEU A 148 -12.06 3.06 -5.51
N GLN A 149 -12.74 4.11 -5.02
CA GLN A 149 -13.74 3.98 -3.95
C GLN A 149 -14.89 3.05 -4.36
N ARG A 150 -15.46 3.25 -5.55
CA ARG A 150 -16.55 2.40 -6.07
C ARG A 150 -16.11 0.96 -6.29
N TRP A 151 -14.88 0.74 -6.75
CA TRP A 151 -14.33 -0.61 -6.88
C TRP A 151 -14.13 -1.24 -5.51
N ARG A 152 -13.50 -0.54 -4.56
CA ARG A 152 -13.27 -1.01 -3.20
C ARG A 152 -14.55 -1.46 -2.52
N GLN A 153 -15.61 -0.65 -2.58
CA GLN A 153 -16.91 -0.97 -1.98
C GLN A 153 -17.58 -2.20 -2.62
N ARG A 154 -17.38 -2.42 -3.92
CA ARG A 154 -17.99 -3.55 -4.65
C ARG A 154 -17.15 -4.82 -4.58
N ALA A 155 -15.84 -4.70 -4.48
CA ALA A 155 -14.90 -5.81 -4.55
C ALA A 155 -14.35 -6.15 -3.16
N LEU A 156 -13.51 -5.28 -2.60
CA LEU A 156 -12.83 -5.55 -1.33
C LEU A 156 -13.82 -5.67 -0.17
N ASP A 157 -14.73 -4.71 0.01
CA ASP A 157 -15.64 -4.72 1.16
C ASP A 157 -16.60 -5.92 1.11
N ARG A 158 -17.00 -6.37 -0.10
CA ARG A 158 -17.82 -7.58 -0.29
C ARG A 158 -17.05 -8.87 -0.05
N CYS A 159 -15.75 -8.88 -0.34
CA CYS A 159 -14.86 -10.02 -0.16
C CYS A 159 -14.11 -9.99 1.19
N GLY A 160 -14.66 -9.32 2.22
CA GLY A 160 -14.05 -9.28 3.56
C GLY A 160 -12.68 -8.61 3.63
N GLY A 161 -12.37 -7.72 2.69
CA GLY A 161 -11.08 -7.06 2.56
C GLY A 161 -9.99 -7.92 1.90
N ASP A 162 -10.32 -9.10 1.36
CA ASP A 162 -9.36 -9.98 0.69
C ASP A 162 -9.33 -9.73 -0.82
N LEU A 163 -8.23 -9.12 -1.28
CA LEU A 163 -7.98 -8.89 -2.71
C LEU A 163 -7.90 -10.20 -3.50
N ARG A 164 -7.35 -11.26 -2.90
CA ARG A 164 -7.21 -12.55 -3.56
C ARG A 164 -8.57 -13.15 -3.85
N GLU A 165 -9.50 -13.03 -2.91
CA GLU A 165 -10.88 -13.45 -3.10
C GLU A 165 -11.58 -12.60 -4.16
N ALA A 166 -11.46 -11.27 -4.09
CA ALA A 166 -12.02 -10.37 -5.10
C ALA A 166 -11.58 -10.74 -6.53
N ARG A 167 -10.30 -11.13 -6.71
CA ARG A 167 -9.79 -11.62 -8.00
C ARG A 167 -10.44 -12.94 -8.43
N ARG A 168 -10.57 -13.92 -7.53
CA ARG A 168 -11.21 -15.21 -7.84
C ARG A 168 -12.69 -15.06 -8.19
N SER A 169 -13.38 -14.10 -7.58
CA SER A 169 -14.79 -13.83 -7.82
C SER A 169 -15.05 -12.98 -9.09
N GLY A 170 -14.05 -12.74 -9.94
CA GLY A 170 -14.20 -11.97 -11.18
C GLY A 170 -14.37 -10.46 -10.97
N MET A 171 -14.10 -9.92 -9.78
CA MET A 171 -14.25 -8.47 -9.51
C MET A 171 -13.19 -7.60 -10.20
N MET A 172 -12.24 -8.24 -10.89
CA MET A 172 -11.21 -7.62 -11.73
C MET A 172 -11.47 -7.82 -13.23
N ASP A 173 -12.58 -8.43 -13.63
CA ASP A 173 -12.87 -8.68 -15.04
C ASP A 173 -13.10 -7.37 -15.79
N GLY A 174 -12.51 -7.25 -16.98
CA GLY A 174 -12.56 -6.04 -17.80
C GLY A 174 -11.62 -4.91 -17.37
N PHE A 175 -10.80 -5.10 -16.33
CA PHE A 175 -9.71 -4.17 -15.98
C PHE A 175 -8.44 -4.48 -16.77
N ASP A 176 -7.71 -3.43 -17.15
CA ASP A 176 -6.36 -3.57 -17.70
C ASP A 176 -5.41 -3.86 -16.53
N THR A 177 -4.97 -5.11 -16.45
CA THR A 177 -4.14 -5.63 -15.35
C THR A 177 -2.77 -6.11 -15.83
N GLU A 178 -2.39 -5.72 -17.05
CA GLU A 178 -1.20 -6.22 -17.75
C GLU A 178 0.13 -5.95 -17.00
N ILE A 179 0.18 -4.85 -16.24
CA ILE A 179 1.33 -4.53 -15.37
C ILE A 179 1.44 -5.52 -14.20
N LEU A 180 0.32 -5.95 -13.64
CA LEU A 180 0.26 -6.85 -12.49
C LEU A 180 0.47 -8.32 -12.89
N ASP A 181 0.02 -8.70 -14.09
CA ASP A 181 0.17 -10.05 -14.65
C ASP A 181 1.60 -10.36 -15.12
N ALA A 182 2.38 -9.32 -15.40
CA ALA A 182 3.76 -9.47 -15.82
C ALA A 182 4.62 -10.31 -14.85
N ASN A 183 5.65 -10.96 -15.39
CA ASN A 183 6.59 -11.80 -14.64
C ASN A 183 5.90 -12.91 -13.82
N GLY A 184 4.83 -13.48 -14.35
CA GLY A 184 4.05 -14.53 -13.71
C GLY A 184 3.26 -14.02 -12.51
N GLY A 185 2.56 -12.89 -12.67
CA GLY A 185 1.70 -12.31 -11.63
C GLY A 185 2.47 -11.69 -10.46
N ALA A 186 3.70 -11.21 -10.66
CA ALA A 186 4.52 -10.70 -9.57
C ALA A 186 3.91 -9.45 -8.91
N GLY A 187 3.26 -8.59 -9.72
CA GLY A 187 2.57 -7.40 -9.21
C GLY A 187 1.35 -7.77 -8.37
N TRP A 188 0.60 -8.79 -8.79
CA TRP A 188 -0.50 -9.33 -8.00
C TRP A 188 -0.05 -9.94 -6.67
N ALA A 189 1.00 -10.75 -6.68
CA ALA A 189 1.54 -11.33 -5.45
C ALA A 189 1.93 -10.24 -4.43
N LEU A 190 2.53 -9.14 -4.91
CA LEU A 190 2.82 -7.99 -4.05
C LEU A 190 1.52 -7.33 -3.55
N ALA A 191 0.58 -7.00 -4.44
CA ALA A 191 -0.68 -6.34 -4.08
C ALA A 191 -1.49 -7.15 -3.05
N GLU A 192 -1.59 -8.47 -3.23
CA GLU A 192 -2.29 -9.38 -2.32
C GLU A 192 -1.67 -9.38 -0.92
N THR A 193 -0.34 -9.40 -0.80
CA THR A 193 0.33 -9.36 0.52
C THR A 193 0.23 -7.99 1.20
N LEU A 194 0.16 -6.90 0.42
CA LEU A 194 0.00 -5.55 0.94
C LEU A 194 -1.44 -5.26 1.40
N ILE A 195 -2.44 -5.73 0.65
CA ILE A 195 -3.87 -5.47 0.94
C ILE A 195 -4.47 -6.55 1.85
N ALA A 196 -3.74 -7.62 2.17
CA ALA A 196 -4.22 -8.73 2.98
C ALA A 196 -4.93 -8.27 4.27
N PRO A 197 -6.08 -8.89 4.62
CA PRO A 197 -6.72 -8.66 5.90
C PRO A 197 -5.82 -9.13 7.03
N ARG A 198 -5.99 -8.52 8.20
CA ARG A 198 -5.26 -8.91 9.40
C ARG A 198 -6.15 -9.83 10.23
N GLY A 199 -5.64 -11.01 10.55
CA GLY A 199 -6.35 -11.95 11.43
C GLY A 199 -6.42 -11.43 12.86
N SER A 200 -7.03 -12.22 13.75
CA SER A 200 -7.17 -11.90 15.19
C SER A 200 -5.84 -11.60 15.89
N LEU A 201 -4.74 -12.17 15.39
CA LEU A 201 -3.37 -11.96 15.89
C LEU A 201 -2.67 -10.75 15.25
N TRP A 202 -3.35 -9.93 14.46
CA TRP A 202 -2.77 -8.77 13.78
C TRP A 202 -1.61 -9.17 12.84
N ARG A 203 -1.73 -10.34 12.21
CA ARG A 203 -0.78 -10.90 11.23
C ARG A 203 -1.48 -11.13 9.89
N GLY A 204 -0.70 -11.40 8.84
CA GLY A 204 -1.18 -11.72 7.48
C GLY A 204 -0.81 -10.70 6.42
N ARG A 205 -0.63 -9.43 6.81
CA ARG A 205 -0.20 -8.35 5.92
C ARG A 205 1.31 -8.14 5.98
N ALA A 206 1.94 -8.01 4.82
CA ALA A 206 3.37 -7.78 4.71
C ALA A 206 3.78 -6.39 5.22
N THR A 207 4.89 -6.37 5.94
CA THR A 207 5.62 -5.15 6.28
C THR A 207 6.28 -4.54 5.05
N ALA A 208 6.65 -3.27 5.11
CA ALA A 208 7.39 -2.62 4.02
C ALA A 208 8.74 -3.31 3.74
N SER A 209 9.39 -3.83 4.79
CA SER A 209 10.63 -4.60 4.68
C SER A 209 10.45 -5.93 3.94
N GLU A 210 9.36 -6.65 4.18
CA GLU A 210 9.02 -7.88 3.44
C GLU A 210 8.65 -7.58 1.99
N ALA A 211 7.83 -6.56 1.77
CA ALA A 211 7.39 -6.14 0.44
C ALA A 211 8.55 -5.74 -0.48
N LEU A 212 9.58 -5.10 0.06
CA LEU A 212 10.81 -4.75 -0.66
C LEU A 212 11.60 -5.97 -1.15
N ARG A 213 11.41 -7.15 -0.56
CA ARG A 213 12.03 -8.42 -1.01
C ARG A 213 11.21 -9.13 -2.08
N SER A 214 10.03 -8.61 -2.46
CA SER A 214 9.16 -9.24 -3.44
C SER A 214 9.81 -9.33 -4.83
N ARG A 215 9.35 -10.31 -5.60
CA ARG A 215 9.74 -10.50 -7.01
C ARG A 215 9.46 -9.27 -7.86
N PHE A 216 8.33 -8.59 -7.63
CA PHE A 216 7.97 -7.38 -8.38
C PHE A 216 9.02 -6.27 -8.26
N ILE A 217 9.63 -6.12 -7.08
CA ILE A 217 10.61 -5.05 -6.80
C ILE A 217 12.01 -5.41 -7.32
N ASN A 218 12.37 -6.69 -7.32
CA ASN A 218 13.76 -7.13 -7.54
C ASN A 218 14.02 -7.84 -8.86
N LEU A 219 12.98 -8.30 -9.58
CA LEU A 219 13.19 -8.90 -10.90
C LEU A 219 13.29 -7.82 -11.98
N PRO A 220 14.28 -7.92 -12.89
CA PRO A 220 14.27 -7.14 -14.12
C PRO A 220 13.06 -7.53 -14.98
N PHE A 221 12.66 -6.61 -15.84
CA PHE A 221 11.57 -6.78 -16.80
C PHE A 221 12.15 -6.93 -18.20
#